data_AF-A0A1J5PLT3-F1
#
_entry.id   AF-A0A1J5PLT3-F1
#
_cell.length_a   1.000
_cell.length_b   1.000
_cell.length_c   1.000
_cell.angle_alpha   90.00
_cell.angle_beta   90.00
_cell.angle_gamma   90.00
#
_symmetry.space_group_name_H-M   'P 1'
#
loop_
_entity.id
_entity.type
_entity.pdbx_description
1 polymer ?
#
loop_
_entity_poly.entity_id
_entity_poly.type
_entity_poly.pdbx_seq_one_letter_code
_entity_poly.pdbx_strand_id
1 'polypeptide(L)'
;MKWALGASPSPFFRFPALQHPPEMVTYLGTRNIAMFSCDLDSFDFKARNAQQVIDVTMKKLDKLGKGIILMHDFHKHTAEALPALLRKLKADGYKVVQMKAKAPVQTLPQYDEEVLKDAKLPTVSSRPVSSVVQTISE
;
A
#
# COMPACT_ATOMS: atom_id res chain seq x y z
N MET A 1 2.35 -2.88 -13.08
CA MET A 1 1.28 -2.69 -12.06
C MET A 1 -0.13 -2.77 -12.66
N LYS A 2 -0.47 -1.98 -13.69
CA LYS A 2 -1.80 -2.02 -14.35
C LYS A 2 -2.25 -3.42 -14.77
N TRP A 3 -1.34 -4.23 -15.34
CA TRP A 3 -1.65 -5.61 -15.73
C TRP A 3 -1.99 -6.53 -14.54
N ALA A 4 -1.29 -6.39 -13.41
CA ALA A 4 -1.58 -7.18 -12.22
C ALA A 4 -2.89 -6.78 -11.53
N LEU A 5 -3.27 -5.50 -11.64
CA LEU A 5 -4.49 -4.98 -11.02
C LEU A 5 -5.74 -5.10 -11.91
N GLY A 6 -5.57 -5.36 -13.21
CA GLY A 6 -6.65 -5.30 -14.20
C GLY A 6 -7.24 -3.89 -14.44
N ALA A 7 -6.74 -2.88 -13.72
CA ALA A 7 -7.18 -1.50 -13.78
C ALA A 7 -6.00 -0.56 -13.51
N SER A 8 -6.15 0.73 -13.87
CA SER A 8 -5.16 1.73 -13.51
C SER A 8 -5.14 1.94 -11.98
N PRO A 9 -3.94 1.99 -11.36
CA PRO A 9 -3.83 2.15 -9.92
C PRO A 9 -4.31 3.52 -9.44
N SER A 10 -4.62 3.62 -8.15
CA SER A 10 -4.90 4.91 -7.51
C SER A 10 -3.64 5.79 -7.53
N PRO A 11 -3.75 7.11 -7.80
CA PRO A 11 -2.63 8.05 -7.88
C PRO A 11 -2.18 8.47 -6.47
N PHE A 12 -1.83 7.50 -5.63
CA PHE A 12 -1.33 7.71 -4.27
C PHE A 12 0.12 7.27 -4.17
N PHE A 13 0.94 8.08 -3.51
CA PHE A 13 2.35 7.80 -3.34
C PHE A 13 2.83 8.17 -1.93
N ARG A 14 3.72 7.37 -1.35
CA ARG A 14 4.45 7.71 -0.13
C ARG A 14 5.94 7.63 -0.45
N PHE A 15 6.67 8.69 -0.14
CA PHE A 15 8.10 8.66 -0.33
C PHE A 15 8.79 7.72 0.67
N PRO A 16 9.82 6.98 0.25
CA PRO A 16 10.65 6.19 1.14
C PRO A 16 11.17 7.02 2.32
N ALA A 17 11.15 6.44 3.52
CA ALA A 17 11.61 7.07 4.75
C ALA A 17 11.00 8.48 5.03
N LEU A 18 9.81 8.75 4.48
CA LEU A 18 9.11 10.05 4.61
C LEU A 18 9.95 11.24 4.11
N GLN A 19 10.89 11.00 3.20
CA GLN A 19 11.73 12.06 2.62
C GLN A 19 10.98 12.71 1.46
N HIS A 20 10.80 14.03 1.49
CA HIS A 20 10.05 14.75 0.46
C HIS A 20 10.97 15.71 -0.33
N PRO A 21 11.80 15.21 -1.28
CA PRO A 21 12.64 16.08 -2.11
C PRO A 21 11.78 17.08 -2.90
N PRO A 22 12.09 18.40 -2.88
CA PRO A 22 11.25 19.43 -3.50
C PRO A 22 10.98 19.20 -4.99
N GLU A 23 11.97 18.72 -5.74
CA GLU A 23 11.88 18.41 -7.16
C GLU A 23 10.89 17.26 -7.41
N MET A 24 10.90 16.24 -6.56
CA MET A 24 10.00 15.09 -6.68
C MET A 24 8.58 15.44 -6.24
N VAL A 25 8.43 16.27 -5.20
CA VAL A 25 7.12 16.80 -4.79
C VAL A 25 6.50 17.61 -5.92
N THR A 26 7.28 18.49 -6.54
CA THR A 26 6.85 19.30 -7.68
C THR A 26 6.41 18.41 -8.85
N TYR A 27 7.22 17.41 -9.18
CA TYR A 27 6.90 16.46 -10.24
C TYR A 27 5.62 15.67 -9.97
N LEU A 28 5.41 15.11 -8.77
CA LEU A 28 4.16 14.41 -8.46
C LEU A 28 2.95 15.34 -8.49
N GLY A 29 3.14 16.62 -8.14
CA GLY A 29 2.14 17.68 -8.30
C GLY A 29 1.69 17.87 -9.75
N THR A 30 2.62 17.94 -10.71
CA THR A 30 2.27 18.08 -12.14
C THR A 30 1.54 16.84 -12.69
N ARG A 31 1.70 15.69 -12.02
CA ARG A 31 1.08 14.41 -12.38
C ARG A 31 -0.27 14.14 -11.70
N ASN A 32 -0.75 15.07 -10.87
CA ASN A 32 -1.95 14.90 -10.06
C ASN A 32 -1.89 13.62 -9.18
N ILE A 33 -0.72 13.37 -8.57
CA ILE A 33 -0.48 12.25 -7.66
C ILE A 33 -0.47 12.78 -6.23
N ALA A 34 -1.39 12.26 -5.40
CA ALA A 34 -1.47 12.64 -4.00
C ALA A 34 -0.37 11.95 -3.18
N MET A 35 0.37 12.75 -2.41
CA MET A 35 1.45 12.29 -1.56
C MET A 35 0.97 12.09 -0.12
N PHE A 36 1.24 10.93 0.46
CA PHE A 36 0.83 10.58 1.82
C PHE A 36 2.02 10.43 2.74
N SER A 37 2.12 11.32 3.73
CA SER A 37 2.95 11.10 4.92
C SER A 37 2.14 10.36 5.99
N CYS A 38 2.49 10.52 7.27
CA CYS A 38 1.73 10.01 8.41
C CYS A 38 1.69 11.06 9.53
N ASP A 39 0.65 11.01 10.34
CA ASP A 39 0.53 11.82 11.56
C ASP A 39 1.22 11.12 12.75
N LEU A 40 1.24 9.78 12.76
CA LEU A 40 1.94 8.98 13.75
C LEU A 40 2.60 7.72 13.16
N ASP A 41 3.82 7.46 13.61
CA ASP A 41 4.57 6.24 13.34
C ASP A 41 4.37 5.22 14.46
N SER A 42 4.00 3.98 14.12
CA SER A 42 3.87 2.88 15.09
C SER A 42 5.22 2.39 15.62
N PHE A 43 6.32 2.67 14.91
CA PHE A 43 7.65 2.10 15.16
C PHE A 43 7.65 0.57 15.21
N ASP A 44 6.76 -0.07 14.46
CA ASP A 44 6.61 -1.51 14.41
C ASP A 44 7.88 -2.28 14.00
N PHE A 45 8.71 -1.67 13.16
CA PHE A 45 10.03 -2.21 12.79
C PHE A 45 11.02 -2.34 13.97
N LYS A 46 10.76 -1.68 15.10
CA LYS A 46 11.53 -1.79 16.35
C LYS A 46 10.80 -2.59 17.43
N ALA A 47 9.58 -3.06 17.17
CA ALA A 47 8.77 -3.71 18.18
C ALA A 47 9.30 -5.12 18.48
N ARG A 48 9.28 -5.47 19.77
CA ARG A 48 9.71 -6.79 20.27
C ARG A 48 8.57 -7.81 20.29
N ASN A 49 7.33 -7.35 20.20
CA ASN A 49 6.12 -8.17 20.17
C ASN A 49 4.92 -7.34 19.66
N ALA A 50 3.81 -8.02 19.39
CA ALA A 50 2.56 -7.40 18.92
C ALA A 50 1.96 -6.39 19.92
N GLN A 51 2.04 -6.64 21.23
CA GLN A 51 1.48 -5.75 22.24
C GLN A 51 2.16 -4.38 22.23
N GLN A 52 3.47 -4.33 22.03
CA GLN A 52 4.21 -3.07 21.92
C GLN A 52 3.75 -2.23 20.72
N VAL A 53 3.42 -2.85 19.58
CA VAL A 53 2.87 -2.15 18.41
C VAL A 53 1.54 -1.49 18.77
N ILE A 54 0.66 -2.22 19.47
CA ILE A 54 -0.66 -1.73 19.90
C ILE A 54 -0.50 -0.56 20.87
N ASP A 55 0.32 -0.73 21.91
CA ASP A 55 0.50 0.26 22.98
C ASP A 55 1.06 1.58 22.43
N VAL A 56 2.10 1.52 21.60
CA VAL A 56 2.71 2.71 20.98
C VAL A 56 1.73 3.40 20.04
N THR A 57 1.02 2.63 19.22
CA THR A 57 0.05 3.17 18.25
C THR A 57 -1.10 3.87 18.97
N MET A 58 -1.74 3.19 19.93
CA MET A 58 -2.86 3.75 20.68
C MET A 58 -2.44 4.94 21.53
N LYS A 59 -1.31 4.88 22.23
CA LYS A 59 -0.78 6.03 23.00
C LYS A 59 -0.63 7.29 22.15
N LYS A 60 -0.12 7.15 20.93
CA LYS A 60 0.05 8.29 20.01
C LYS A 60 -1.26 8.74 19.40
N LEU A 61 -2.11 7.79 19.01
CA LEU A 61 -3.41 8.08 18.42
C LEU A 61 -4.34 8.77 19.43
N ASP A 62 -4.40 8.30 20.68
CA ASP A 62 -5.21 8.89 21.74
C ASP A 62 -4.81 10.33 22.05
N LYS A 63 -3.52 10.65 21.91
CA LYS A 63 -3.03 12.03 22.03
C LYS A 63 -3.48 12.91 20.85
N LEU A 64 -3.56 12.37 19.64
CA LEU A 64 -3.92 13.12 18.43
C LEU A 64 -5.44 13.15 18.15
N GLY A 65 -6.18 12.15 18.64
CA GLY A 65 -7.61 11.93 18.40
C GLY A 65 -7.96 11.45 16.98
N LYS A 66 -7.05 11.54 16.01
CA LYS A 66 -7.21 11.09 14.62
C LYS A 66 -5.87 11.09 13.89
N GLY A 67 -5.83 10.51 12.69
CA GLY A 67 -4.72 10.69 11.76
C GLY A 67 -4.44 9.47 10.89
N ILE A 68 -3.35 9.55 10.14
CA ILE A 68 -2.79 8.49 9.31
C ILE A 68 -1.69 7.76 10.11
N ILE A 69 -1.90 6.48 10.34
CA ILE A 69 -0.97 5.59 11.06
C ILE A 69 0.01 4.97 10.04
N LEU A 70 1.32 5.06 10.31
CA LEU A 70 2.35 4.33 9.57
C LEU A 70 2.64 2.97 10.22
N MET A 71 2.46 1.91 9.43
CA MET A 71 2.73 0.50 9.76
C MET A 71 3.27 -0.19 8.50
N HIS A 72 3.94 -1.33 8.68
CA HIS A 72 4.54 -2.14 7.64
C HIS A 72 3.99 -3.57 7.71
N ASP A 73 3.33 -4.01 6.65
CA ASP A 73 2.64 -5.29 6.53
C ASP A 73 3.57 -6.51 6.48
N PHE A 74 4.83 -6.31 6.09
CA PHE A 74 5.83 -7.39 6.04
C PHE A 74 6.45 -7.72 7.41
N HIS A 75 6.09 -7.02 8.49
CA HIS A 75 6.55 -7.32 9.84
C HIS A 75 5.59 -8.27 10.57
N LYS A 76 6.15 -9.38 11.11
CA LYS A 76 5.40 -10.40 11.86
C LYS A 76 4.55 -9.79 12.99
N HIS A 77 5.15 -8.95 13.82
CA HIS A 77 4.45 -8.37 14.97
C HIS A 77 3.34 -7.40 14.56
N THR A 78 3.48 -6.72 13.41
CA THR A 78 2.41 -5.90 12.84
C THR A 78 1.23 -6.75 12.44
N ALA A 79 1.47 -7.87 11.74
CA ALA A 79 0.42 -8.82 11.36
C ALA A 79 -0.29 -9.42 12.58
N GLU A 80 0.45 -9.80 13.62
CA GLU A 80 -0.09 -10.34 14.88
C GLU A 80 -0.89 -9.29 15.67
N ALA A 81 -0.48 -8.02 15.64
CA ALA A 81 -1.13 -6.92 16.36
C ALA A 81 -2.46 -6.48 15.72
N LEU A 82 -2.57 -6.57 14.40
CA LEU A 82 -3.65 -5.93 13.64
C LEU A 82 -5.06 -6.33 14.11
N PRO A 83 -5.40 -7.61 14.37
CA PRO A 83 -6.74 -7.97 14.83
C PRO A 83 -7.12 -7.33 16.18
N ALA A 84 -6.18 -7.26 17.13
CA ALA A 84 -6.42 -6.67 18.44
C ALA A 84 -6.46 -5.14 18.36
N LEU A 85 -5.58 -4.53 17.57
CA LEU A 85 -5.58 -3.09 17.32
C LEU A 85 -6.91 -2.62 16.74
N LEU A 86 -7.44 -3.29 15.71
CA LEU A 86 -8.72 -2.94 15.09
C LEU A 86 -9.90 -3.07 16.06
N ARG A 87 -9.92 -4.11 16.92
CA ARG A 87 -10.94 -4.24 17.97
C ARG A 87 -10.88 -3.10 18.97
N LYS A 88 -9.67 -2.72 19.39
CA LYS A 88 -9.47 -1.61 20.33
C LYS A 88 -9.87 -0.27 19.73
N LEU A 89 -9.46 0.02 18.50
CA LEU A 89 -9.90 1.22 17.76
C LEU A 89 -11.43 1.34 17.74
N LYS A 90 -12.12 0.24 17.42
CA LYS A 90 -13.59 0.22 17.41
C LYS A 90 -14.19 0.43 18.81
N ALA A 91 -13.64 -0.24 19.83
CA ALA A 91 -14.11 -0.13 21.21
C ALA A 91 -13.95 1.29 21.77
N ASP A 92 -12.86 1.96 21.41
CA ASP A 92 -12.54 3.32 21.84
C ASP A 92 -13.23 4.40 20.95
N GLY A 93 -14.09 4.00 20.01
CA GLY A 93 -14.91 4.91 19.21
C GLY A 93 -14.25 5.47 17.94
N TYR A 94 -13.06 5.00 17.57
CA TYR A 94 -12.41 5.38 16.31
C TYR A 94 -13.09 4.75 15.10
N LYS A 95 -12.99 5.45 13.96
CA LYS A 95 -13.44 4.95 12.65
C LYS A 95 -12.25 4.74 11.75
N VAL A 96 -12.06 3.50 11.28
CA VAL A 96 -11.08 3.18 10.23
C VAL A 96 -11.71 3.54 8.88
N VAL A 97 -10.99 4.35 8.10
CA VAL A 97 -11.47 4.86 6.81
C VAL A 97 -10.55 4.45 5.68
N GLN A 98 -11.13 4.25 4.50
CA GLN A 98 -10.38 4.00 3.27
C GLN A 98 -10.30 5.28 2.45
N MET A 99 -9.07 5.70 2.12
CA MET A 99 -8.86 6.76 1.14
C MET A 99 -9.20 6.25 -0.26
N LYS A 100 -10.04 7.00 -0.99
CA LYS A 100 -10.44 6.68 -2.36
C LYS A 100 -10.02 7.79 -3.31
N ALA A 101 -9.38 7.39 -4.40
CA ALA A 101 -9.05 8.33 -5.47
C ALA A 101 -10.30 8.69 -6.27
N LYS A 102 -10.41 9.96 -6.66
CA LYS A 102 -11.49 10.42 -7.55
C LYS A 102 -11.31 9.93 -8.99
N ALA A 103 -10.06 9.79 -9.42
CA ALA A 103 -9.68 9.35 -10.76
C ALA A 103 -8.44 8.45 -10.67
N PRO A 104 -8.25 7.50 -11.60
CA PRO A 104 -7.03 6.70 -11.66
C PRO A 104 -5.82 7.52 -12.10
N VAL A 105 -4.61 6.99 -11.89
CA VAL A 105 -3.40 7.60 -12.44
C VAL A 105 -3.39 7.54 -13.97
N GLN A 106 -2.88 8.61 -14.60
CA GLN A 106 -2.64 8.66 -16.04
C GLN A 106 -1.16 8.40 -16.35
N THR A 107 -0.90 7.55 -17.33
CA THR A 107 0.44 7.30 -17.89
C THR A 107 0.90 8.50 -18.72
N LEU A 108 2.21 8.59 -18.99
CA LEU A 108 2.71 9.54 -19.99
C LEU A 108 2.81 8.83 -21.34
N PRO A 109 2.40 9.48 -22.44
CA PRO A 109 2.52 8.91 -23.78
C PRO A 109 3.93 8.40 -24.11
N GLN A 110 4.96 9.15 -23.69
CA GLN A 110 6.35 8.75 -23.86
C GLN A 110 6.64 7.34 -23.29
N TYR A 111 6.22 7.08 -22.05
CA TYR A 111 6.46 5.79 -21.41
C TYR A 111 5.58 4.69 -21.98
N ASP A 112 4.38 5.03 -22.45
CA ASP A 112 3.52 4.08 -23.15
C ASP A 112 4.19 3.62 -24.46
N GLU A 113 4.80 4.53 -25.22
CA GLU A 113 5.58 4.21 -26.42
C GLU A 113 6.84 3.39 -26.13
N GLU A 114 7.60 3.73 -25.09
CA GLU A 114 8.79 2.98 -24.67
C GLU A 114 8.43 1.55 -24.27
N VAL A 115 7.36 1.36 -23.48
CA VAL A 115 6.88 0.02 -23.12
C VAL A 115 6.45 -0.78 -24.35
N LEU A 116 5.84 -0.16 -25.36
CA LEU A 116 5.47 -0.85 -26.60
C LEU A 116 6.68 -1.30 -27.42
N LYS A 117 7.79 -0.55 -27.40
CA LYS A 117 9.04 -0.92 -28.08
C LYS A 117 9.77 -2.07 -27.38
N ASP A 118 9.72 -2.09 -26.05
CA ASP A 118 10.41 -3.10 -25.22
C ASP A 118 9.56 -4.33 -24.91
N ALA A 119 8.24 -4.24 -25.08
CA ALA A 119 7.32 -5.36 -24.93
C ALA A 119 7.51 -6.36 -26.08
N LYS A 120 8.50 -7.26 -25.94
CA LYS A 120 8.33 -8.64 -26.39
C LYS A 120 7.13 -9.17 -25.62
N LEU A 121 5.94 -9.04 -26.21
CA LEU A 121 4.69 -9.56 -25.67
C LEU A 121 4.98 -10.94 -25.07
N PRO A 122 4.63 -11.22 -23.80
CA PRO A 122 4.62 -12.59 -23.36
C PRO A 122 3.73 -13.33 -24.34
N THR A 123 4.27 -14.30 -25.06
CA THR A 123 3.46 -15.24 -25.83
C THR A 123 2.48 -15.82 -24.84
N VAL A 124 1.23 -15.34 -24.86
CA VAL A 124 0.14 -15.99 -24.15
C VAL A 124 0.12 -17.39 -24.73
N SER A 125 0.67 -18.34 -23.97
CA SER A 125 0.65 -19.73 -24.36
C SER A 125 -0.82 -20.11 -24.50
N SER A 126 -1.23 -20.48 -25.71
CA SER A 126 -2.56 -21.02 -25.97
C SER A 126 -2.76 -22.42 -25.39
N ARG A 127 -1.75 -22.96 -24.67
CA ARG A 127 -1.87 -24.27 -24.02
C ARG A 127 -2.94 -24.19 -22.93
N PRO A 128 -3.98 -25.04 -23.00
CA PRO A 128 -5.01 -25.07 -21.98
C PRO A 128 -4.38 -25.44 -20.63
N VAL A 129 -4.82 -24.77 -19.56
CA VAL A 129 -4.32 -24.96 -18.18
C VAL A 129 -4.48 -26.42 -17.71
N SER A 130 -5.38 -27.17 -18.34
CA SER A 130 -5.56 -28.62 -18.17
C SER A 130 -4.32 -29.46 -18.53
N SER A 131 -3.32 -28.90 -19.23
CA SER A 131 -2.08 -29.63 -19.54
C SER A 131 -1.05 -29.63 -18.41
N VAL A 132 -1.25 -28.83 -17.34
CA VAL A 132 -0.28 -28.65 -16.25
C VAL A 132 -0.82 -29.16 -14.91
N VAL A 133 -2.13 -29.30 -14.78
CA VAL A 133 -2.77 -29.80 -13.55
C VAL A 133 -3.08 -31.29 -13.72
N GLN A 134 -2.25 -32.14 -13.13
CA GLN A 134 -2.63 -33.54 -12.86
C GLN A 134 -3.19 -33.61 -11.44
N THR A 135 -4.42 -34.09 -11.30
CA THR A 135 -4.98 -34.47 -10.00
C THR A 135 -4.23 -35.69 -9.50
N ILE A 136 -3.56 -35.57 -8.36
CA ILE A 136 -3.00 -36.72 -7.65
C ILE A 136 -4.19 -37.36 -6.93
N SER A 137 -4.62 -38.54 -7.39
CA SER A 137 -5.54 -39.40 -6.64
C SER A 137 -4.78 -40.07 -5.49
N GLU A 138 -5.46 -40.16 -4.35
CA GLU A 138 -4.99 -40.67 -3.05
C GLU A 138 -4.30 -42.05 -3.13
#